data_AF-L1LVC0-F1
#
_entry.id   AF-L1LVC0-F1
#
_cell.length_a   1.000
_cell.length_b   1.000
_cell.length_c   1.000
_cell.angle_alpha   90.00
_cell.angle_beta   90.00
_cell.angle_gamma   90.00
#
_symmetry.space_group_name_H-M   'P 1'
#
loop_
_entity.id
_entity.type
_entity.pdbx_description
1 polymer ?
#
loop_
_entity_poly.entity_id
_entity_poly.type
_entity_poly.pdbx_seq_one_letter_code
_entity_poly.pdbx_strand_id
1 'polypeptide(L)'
;MLEKLLDSLKKAFDPTETATLPDPFDTYYDEKAKLFCIGELPLNIKKEAARMIETKLDSNESFDRASLDSLQLSAKGREVFDTALAQLCFWIGKLVGTKKRRKGDSLYPWKCAVCLVPTTRFNAWVRLSFDEKENTALIFLNIGVLLENLDRLHRIHATPGYLDSIINGSKGKLAPEVPTDQCDGYLANFSANPRLHAIATEVAIKASMLVVFHEYAHFICGHVSYLKAELDHSEGIHEAPEELDKVLAEELRRHMEFDADETAGTMASIFWREFDHPAVAPEDMKNEAFSIEVILAVLSNNLILGQYLLDQRYYSPLWRAQHLLERFYADFFYIDKSLPRHEQENARESNSNEMFRLQMKLVSELERAYKMLGLGEGLSFEYLTREINTLLSHDQHELERFRTEFRKYSPATHFIQRGQGQTQY
;
A
#
# COMPACT_ATOMS: atom_id res chain seq x y z
N MET A 1 -25.01 0.90 -11.47
CA MET A 1 -23.74 0.33 -11.00
C MET A 1 -23.76 0.13 -9.49
N LEU A 2 -23.93 1.21 -8.71
CA LEU A 2 -24.00 1.18 -7.24
C LEU A 2 -25.02 0.15 -6.69
N GLU A 3 -26.32 0.21 -6.98
CA GLU A 3 -27.29 -0.77 -6.42
C GLU A 3 -26.99 -2.25 -6.75
N LYS A 4 -26.41 -2.52 -7.92
CA LYS A 4 -26.01 -3.86 -8.38
C LYS A 4 -24.81 -4.40 -7.60
N LEU A 5 -23.80 -3.55 -7.40
CA LEU A 5 -22.59 -3.81 -6.59
C LEU A 5 -22.94 -4.21 -5.15
N LEU A 6 -24.00 -3.63 -4.62
CA LEU A 6 -24.41 -3.77 -3.23
C LEU A 6 -25.27 -5.01 -2.99
N ASP A 7 -26.05 -5.40 -3.99
CA ASP A 7 -26.75 -6.69 -4.03
C ASP A 7 -25.77 -7.87 -4.20
N SER A 8 -24.62 -7.62 -4.84
CA SER A 8 -23.53 -8.60 -5.00
C SER A 8 -22.67 -8.77 -3.73
N LEU A 9 -22.39 -7.69 -2.98
CA LEU A 9 -21.78 -7.77 -1.63
C LEU A 9 -22.62 -8.63 -0.67
N LYS A 10 -23.96 -8.64 -0.83
CA LYS A 10 -24.88 -9.53 -0.10
C LYS A 10 -24.86 -10.98 -0.58
N LYS A 11 -24.33 -11.27 -1.77
CA LYS A 11 -24.38 -12.61 -2.42
C LYS A 11 -23.02 -13.31 -2.54
N ALA A 12 -21.90 -12.64 -2.29
CA ALA A 12 -20.56 -13.16 -2.59
C ALA A 12 -20.01 -14.15 -1.55
N PHE A 13 -19.88 -15.43 -1.91
CA PHE A 13 -18.70 -16.30 -1.80
C PHE A 13 -19.13 -17.76 -1.97
N ASP A 14 -18.46 -18.45 -2.89
CA ASP A 14 -18.21 -19.89 -2.82
C ASP A 14 -16.69 -20.00 -2.66
N PRO A 15 -16.16 -20.50 -1.53
CA PRO A 15 -14.72 -20.63 -1.32
C PRO A 15 -14.23 -21.75 -2.23
N THR A 16 -13.93 -21.44 -3.49
CA THR A 16 -13.15 -22.35 -4.31
C THR A 16 -11.76 -22.48 -3.67
N GLU A 17 -11.30 -23.72 -3.53
CA GLU A 17 -10.09 -24.14 -2.84
C GLU A 17 -8.90 -23.18 -3.09
N THR A 18 -8.62 -22.31 -2.13
CA THR A 18 -7.35 -21.58 -2.11
C THR A 18 -6.26 -22.62 -1.89
N ALA A 19 -5.42 -22.85 -2.91
CA ALA A 19 -4.23 -23.68 -2.76
C ALA A 19 -3.49 -23.29 -1.49
N THR A 20 -3.22 -24.25 -0.61
CA THR A 20 -2.56 -23.99 0.67
C THR A 20 -1.19 -23.38 0.40
N LEU A 21 -1.05 -22.08 0.68
CA LEU A 21 0.23 -21.40 0.54
C LEU A 21 1.22 -22.00 1.56
N PRO A 22 2.50 -22.14 1.20
CA PRO A 22 3.50 -22.65 2.12
C PRO A 22 3.64 -21.71 3.32
N ASP A 23 4.08 -22.26 4.44
CA ASP A 23 4.36 -21.45 5.62
C ASP A 23 5.44 -20.41 5.30
N PRO A 24 5.17 -19.11 5.52
CA PRO A 24 6.11 -18.05 5.18
C PRO A 24 7.41 -18.13 5.95
N PHE A 25 7.40 -18.60 7.20
CA PHE A 25 8.62 -18.71 8.00
C PHE A 25 9.54 -19.80 7.45
N ASP A 26 8.98 -20.92 6.99
CA ASP A 26 9.78 -22.00 6.40
C ASP A 26 10.38 -21.60 5.05
N THR A 27 9.78 -20.61 4.38
CA THR A 27 10.17 -20.18 3.03
C THR A 27 11.11 -18.98 3.03
N TYR A 28 10.89 -18.00 3.90
CA TYR A 28 11.50 -16.67 3.82
C TYR A 28 12.36 -16.29 5.04
N TYR A 29 12.29 -17.04 6.14
CA TYR A 29 13.17 -16.80 7.28
C TYR A 29 14.54 -17.47 7.07
N ASP A 30 15.61 -16.67 7.16
CA ASP A 30 17.00 -17.15 7.06
C ASP A 30 17.63 -17.21 8.45
N GLU A 31 17.73 -18.42 9.01
CA GLU A 31 18.34 -18.69 10.32
C GLU A 31 19.78 -18.15 10.46
N LYS A 32 20.56 -18.13 9.37
CA LYS A 32 21.97 -17.70 9.42
C LYS A 32 22.10 -16.18 9.47
N ALA A 33 21.16 -15.47 8.85
CA ALA A 33 21.09 -14.02 8.90
C ALA A 33 20.17 -13.50 10.02
N LYS A 34 19.35 -14.37 10.62
CA LYS A 34 18.22 -14.01 11.50
C LYS A 34 17.30 -12.96 10.87
N LEU A 35 16.96 -13.17 9.60
CA LEU A 35 16.22 -12.20 8.80
C LEU A 35 15.07 -12.87 8.06
N PHE A 36 13.87 -12.31 8.20
CA PHE A 36 12.75 -12.62 7.32
C PHE A 36 12.82 -11.75 6.07
N CYS A 37 13.13 -12.37 4.92
CA CYS A 37 13.41 -11.66 3.68
C CYS A 37 12.75 -12.32 2.47
N ILE A 38 11.97 -11.52 1.74
CA ILE A 38 11.33 -11.93 0.49
C ILE A 38 12.14 -11.33 -0.67
N GLY A 39 12.74 -12.19 -1.48
CA GLY A 39 13.66 -11.82 -2.56
C GLY A 39 14.98 -12.58 -2.47
N GLU A 40 15.64 -12.83 -3.62
CA GLU A 40 16.89 -13.59 -3.65
C GLU A 40 18.10 -12.68 -3.39
N LEU A 41 18.62 -12.72 -2.16
CA LEU A 41 19.81 -11.97 -1.73
C LEU A 41 20.93 -12.90 -1.26
N PRO A 42 22.20 -12.53 -1.51
CA PRO A 42 23.33 -13.25 -0.93
C PRO A 42 23.45 -12.96 0.58
N LEU A 43 24.08 -13.88 1.31
CA LEU A 43 24.09 -13.88 2.78
C LEU A 43 24.72 -12.61 3.40
N ASN A 44 25.72 -12.02 2.75
CA ASN A 44 26.34 -10.77 3.20
C ASN A 44 25.32 -9.61 3.24
N ILE A 45 24.51 -9.46 2.20
CA ILE A 45 23.46 -8.42 2.15
C ILE A 45 22.35 -8.71 3.16
N LYS A 46 21.98 -9.98 3.34
CA LYS A 46 21.00 -10.35 4.39
C LYS A 46 21.49 -9.95 5.78
N LYS A 47 22.77 -10.20 6.10
CA LYS A 47 23.37 -9.78 7.37
C LYS A 47 23.44 -8.26 7.51
N GLU A 48 23.72 -7.56 6.42
CA GLU A 48 23.68 -6.10 6.37
C GLU A 48 22.26 -5.57 6.69
N ALA A 49 21.23 -6.10 6.02
CA ALA A 49 19.84 -5.74 6.27
C ALA A 49 19.42 -6.02 7.72
N ALA A 50 19.80 -7.18 8.28
CA ALA A 50 19.55 -7.50 9.69
C ALA A 50 20.20 -6.47 10.63
N ARG A 51 21.44 -6.05 10.36
CA ARG A 51 22.14 -5.02 11.14
C ARG A 51 21.48 -3.63 11.00
N MET A 52 20.95 -3.30 9.83
CA MET A 52 20.18 -2.06 9.63
C MET A 52 18.93 -2.06 10.50
N ILE A 53 18.22 -3.19 10.59
CA ILE A 53 17.06 -3.35 11.48
C ILE A 53 17.49 -3.21 12.93
N GLU A 54 18.54 -3.92 13.35
CA GLU A 54 19.07 -3.88 14.72
C GLU A 54 19.39 -2.44 15.14
N THR A 55 20.12 -1.72 14.29
CA THR A 55 20.49 -0.33 14.52
C THR A 55 19.27 0.60 14.57
N LYS A 56 18.26 0.36 13.72
CA LYS A 56 17.05 1.18 13.63
C LYS A 56 16.12 0.99 14.83
N LEU A 57 16.05 -0.23 15.36
CA LEU A 57 15.20 -0.58 16.49
C LEU A 57 15.91 -0.47 17.84
N ASP A 58 17.24 -0.37 17.85
CA ASP A 58 18.07 -0.51 19.05
C ASP A 58 17.77 -1.84 19.79
N SER A 59 17.60 -2.91 19.00
CA SER A 59 17.15 -4.22 19.47
C SER A 59 17.69 -5.34 18.58
N ASN A 60 18.01 -6.48 19.18
CA ASN A 60 18.47 -7.70 18.49
C ASN A 60 17.33 -8.65 18.09
N GLU A 61 16.09 -8.18 18.17
CA GLU A 61 14.91 -8.97 17.80
C GLU A 61 14.88 -9.25 16.29
N SER A 62 14.49 -10.48 15.95
CA SER A 62 14.19 -10.90 14.58
C SER A 62 12.71 -11.15 14.42
N PHE A 63 12.18 -10.91 13.21
CA PHE A 63 10.82 -11.33 12.89
C PHE A 63 10.79 -12.84 12.59
N ASP A 64 10.59 -13.62 13.65
CA ASP A 64 10.47 -15.08 13.63
C ASP A 64 9.15 -15.52 14.31
N ARG A 65 8.91 -16.83 14.41
CA ARG A 65 7.70 -17.36 15.05
C ARG A 65 7.55 -16.92 16.51
N ALA A 66 8.66 -16.85 17.26
CA ALA A 66 8.62 -16.44 18.66
C ALA A 66 8.21 -14.96 18.80
N SER A 67 8.67 -14.11 17.88
CA SER A 67 8.23 -12.70 17.83
C SER A 67 6.72 -12.59 17.59
N LEU A 68 6.15 -13.43 16.71
CA LEU A 68 4.71 -13.45 16.46
C LEU A 68 3.92 -13.99 17.66
N ASP A 69 4.45 -15.02 18.33
CA ASP A 69 3.83 -15.57 19.56
C ASP A 69 3.78 -14.53 20.69
N SER A 70 4.75 -13.61 20.73
CA SER A 70 4.78 -12.51 21.71
C SER A 70 3.64 -11.51 21.56
N LEU A 71 2.98 -11.44 20.39
CA LEU A 71 1.81 -10.60 20.16
C LEU A 71 0.55 -11.13 20.87
N GLN A 72 0.58 -12.36 21.40
CA GLN A 72 -0.50 -12.99 22.17
C GLN A 72 -1.87 -12.92 21.46
N LEU A 73 -1.86 -13.06 20.12
CA LEU A 73 -3.09 -13.08 19.33
C LEU A 73 -3.99 -14.25 19.76
N SER A 74 -5.30 -14.02 19.74
CA SER A 74 -6.27 -15.10 19.90
C SER A 74 -6.07 -16.18 18.83
N ALA A 75 -6.54 -17.41 19.05
CA ALA A 75 -6.40 -18.48 18.05
C ALA A 75 -6.98 -18.08 16.68
N LYS A 76 -8.12 -17.35 16.67
CA LYS A 76 -8.71 -16.82 15.44
C LYS A 76 -7.91 -15.67 14.84
N GLY A 77 -7.41 -14.75 15.67
CA GLY A 77 -6.54 -13.67 15.23
C GLY A 77 -5.24 -14.18 14.61
N ARG A 78 -4.68 -15.26 15.17
CA ARG A 78 -3.50 -15.93 14.64
C ARG A 78 -3.77 -16.57 13.27
N GLU A 79 -4.88 -17.29 13.12
CA GLU A 79 -5.28 -17.88 11.83
C GLU A 79 -5.41 -16.81 10.72
N VAL A 80 -6.07 -15.70 11.04
CA VAL A 80 -6.24 -14.57 10.11
C VAL A 80 -4.89 -13.93 9.75
N PHE A 81 -4.06 -13.68 10.75
CA PHE A 81 -2.75 -13.08 10.56
C PHE A 81 -1.83 -13.96 9.71
N ASP A 82 -1.74 -15.26 10.02
CA ASP A 82 -0.89 -16.21 9.28
C ASP A 82 -1.34 -16.32 7.82
N THR A 83 -2.65 -16.35 7.57
CA THR A 83 -3.22 -16.34 6.22
C THR A 83 -2.85 -15.05 5.47
N ALA A 84 -3.01 -13.90 6.11
CA ALA A 84 -2.71 -12.61 5.50
C ALA A 84 -1.21 -12.45 5.24
N LEU A 85 -0.35 -12.89 6.15
CA LEU A 85 1.10 -12.88 5.99
C LEU A 85 1.52 -13.75 4.81
N ALA A 86 0.97 -14.96 4.68
CA ALA A 86 1.28 -15.84 3.56
C ALA A 86 0.91 -15.23 2.20
N GLN A 87 -0.28 -14.63 2.10
CA GLN A 87 -0.71 -13.95 0.89
C GLN A 87 0.13 -12.70 0.60
N LEU A 88 0.44 -11.88 1.63
CA LEU A 88 1.31 -10.73 1.48
C LEU A 88 2.70 -11.14 0.97
N CYS A 89 3.32 -12.18 1.56
CA CYS A 89 4.61 -12.69 1.11
C CYS A 89 4.56 -13.20 -0.33
N PHE A 90 3.48 -13.87 -0.71
CA PHE A 90 3.26 -14.31 -2.09
C PHE A 90 3.25 -13.12 -3.07
N TRP A 91 2.46 -12.08 -2.79
CA TRP A 91 2.36 -10.90 -3.66
C TRP A 91 3.65 -10.08 -3.69
N ILE A 92 4.32 -9.90 -2.56
CA ILE A 92 5.66 -9.30 -2.52
C ILE A 92 6.62 -10.10 -3.40
N GLY A 93 6.61 -11.43 -3.29
CA GLY A 93 7.45 -12.31 -4.10
C GLY A 93 7.20 -12.17 -5.61
N LYS A 94 5.96 -11.88 -6.02
CA LYS A 94 5.62 -11.53 -7.41
C LYS A 94 6.21 -10.18 -7.83
N LEU A 95 6.22 -9.19 -6.94
CA LEU A 95 6.72 -7.84 -7.22
C LEU A 95 8.25 -7.81 -7.34
N VAL A 96 8.97 -8.26 -6.31
CA VAL A 96 10.44 -8.14 -6.26
C VAL A 96 11.16 -9.26 -7.01
N GLY A 97 10.46 -10.39 -7.21
CA GLY A 97 10.99 -11.59 -7.82
C GLY A 97 11.67 -12.51 -6.81
N THR A 98 11.46 -13.82 -6.96
CA THR A 98 12.07 -14.86 -6.11
C THR A 98 13.29 -15.52 -6.75
N LYS A 99 13.76 -14.99 -7.89
CA LYS A 99 14.90 -15.50 -8.66
C LYS A 99 15.83 -14.37 -9.05
N LYS A 100 17.13 -14.67 -9.15
CA LYS A 100 18.15 -13.74 -9.63
C LYS A 100 17.82 -13.22 -11.04
N ARG A 101 17.78 -11.89 -11.19
CA ARG A 101 17.58 -11.21 -12.47
C ARG A 101 18.76 -11.44 -13.42
N ARG A 102 18.47 -11.50 -14.73
CA ARG A 102 19.41 -11.73 -15.83
C ARG A 102 19.44 -10.53 -16.76
N LYS A 103 20.52 -10.40 -17.54
CA LYS A 103 20.64 -9.33 -18.55
C LYS A 103 19.47 -9.42 -19.54
N GLY A 104 18.68 -8.36 -19.63
CA GLY A 104 17.45 -8.29 -20.43
C GLY A 104 16.17 -8.31 -19.59
N ASP A 105 16.23 -8.71 -18.32
CA ASP A 105 15.12 -8.57 -17.39
C ASP A 105 14.94 -7.10 -16.99
N SER A 106 13.70 -6.72 -16.66
CA SER A 106 13.42 -5.39 -16.11
C SER A 106 14.27 -5.11 -14.87
N LEU A 107 14.75 -3.88 -14.74
CA LEU A 107 15.60 -3.40 -13.64
C LEU A 107 16.96 -4.09 -13.52
N TYR A 108 17.37 -4.98 -14.42
CA TYR A 108 18.75 -5.50 -14.41
C TYR A 108 19.78 -4.34 -14.50
N PRO A 109 20.84 -4.30 -13.67
CA PRO A 109 21.34 -5.36 -12.79
C PRO A 109 20.81 -5.33 -11.34
N TRP A 110 19.81 -4.50 -11.03
CA TRP A 110 19.32 -4.32 -9.67
C TRP A 110 18.62 -5.57 -9.11
N LYS A 111 18.92 -5.87 -7.85
CA LYS A 111 18.15 -6.79 -7.02
C LYS A 111 17.26 -6.00 -6.07
N CYS A 112 16.13 -6.59 -5.72
CA CYS A 112 15.17 -5.98 -4.82
C CYS A 112 14.70 -7.03 -3.82
N ALA A 113 14.53 -6.62 -2.57
CA ALA A 113 13.97 -7.49 -1.54
C ALA A 113 13.16 -6.68 -0.52
N VAL A 114 12.20 -7.35 0.11
CA VAL A 114 11.46 -6.82 1.25
C VAL A 114 11.85 -7.60 2.50
N CYS A 115 12.28 -6.89 3.53
CA CYS A 115 12.65 -7.41 4.83
C CYS A 115 11.56 -7.06 5.85
N LEU A 116 11.02 -8.05 6.57
CA LEU A 116 10.02 -7.79 7.61
C LEU A 116 10.71 -7.41 8.92
N VAL A 117 10.25 -6.32 9.51
CA VAL A 117 10.82 -5.73 10.72
C VAL A 117 9.93 -6.06 11.92
N PRO A 118 10.48 -6.59 13.02
CA PRO A 118 9.71 -7.04 14.19
C PRO A 118 9.26 -5.87 15.06
N THR A 119 8.42 -4.99 14.53
CA THR A 119 7.86 -3.87 15.27
C THR A 119 6.40 -3.65 14.89
N THR A 120 5.58 -3.33 15.88
CA THR A 120 4.16 -2.99 15.70
C THR A 120 3.94 -1.55 15.22
N ARG A 121 5.00 -0.75 15.08
CA ARG A 121 4.91 0.61 14.52
C ARG A 121 4.46 0.56 13.07
N PHE A 122 3.50 1.39 12.70
CA PHE A 122 3.08 1.56 11.32
C PHE A 122 4.09 2.41 10.54
N ASN A 123 5.05 1.78 9.86
CA ASN A 123 6.05 2.46 9.06
C ASN A 123 6.70 1.49 8.06
N ALA A 124 7.30 2.05 7.00
CA ALA A 124 8.20 1.34 6.11
C ALA A 124 9.32 2.30 5.68
N TRP A 125 10.39 1.76 5.12
CA TRP A 125 11.42 2.58 4.49
C TRP A 125 12.20 1.79 3.46
N VAL A 126 12.79 2.49 2.50
CA VAL A 126 13.70 1.90 1.51
C VAL A 126 15.14 2.39 1.68
N ARG A 127 16.11 1.51 1.42
CA ARG A 127 17.56 1.80 1.38
C ARG A 127 18.24 1.06 0.25
N LEU A 128 19.39 1.56 -0.17
CA LEU A 128 20.32 0.80 -1.00
C LEU A 128 21.29 0.05 -0.10
N SER A 129 21.69 -1.14 -0.54
CA SER A 129 22.82 -1.88 0.02
C SER A 129 24.11 -1.06 -0.06
N PHE A 130 24.97 -1.20 0.95
CA PHE A 130 26.33 -0.65 0.95
C PHE A 130 27.26 -1.41 0.00
N ASP A 131 27.02 -2.71 -0.23
CA ASP A 131 27.78 -3.47 -1.22
C ASP A 131 27.34 -3.12 -2.64
N GLU A 132 28.10 -2.21 -3.26
CA GLU A 132 27.89 -1.71 -4.62
C GLU A 132 27.93 -2.80 -5.69
N LYS A 133 28.63 -3.91 -5.43
CA LYS A 133 28.79 -4.98 -6.43
C LYS A 133 27.47 -5.69 -6.71
N GLU A 134 26.54 -5.64 -5.76
CA GLU A 134 25.29 -6.39 -5.81
C GLU A 134 24.09 -5.55 -6.25
N ASN A 135 24.23 -4.23 -6.45
CA ASN A 135 23.17 -3.29 -6.87
C ASN A 135 21.81 -3.63 -6.24
N THR A 136 21.69 -3.50 -4.91
CA THR A 136 20.50 -4.01 -4.21
C THR A 136 19.70 -2.87 -3.57
N ALA A 137 18.38 -2.88 -3.81
CA ALA A 137 17.40 -2.09 -3.08
C ALA A 137 16.72 -2.97 -2.01
N LEU A 138 16.70 -2.47 -0.78
CA LEU A 138 16.14 -3.12 0.40
C LEU A 138 14.95 -2.30 0.89
N ILE A 139 13.77 -2.88 0.85
CA ILE A 139 12.57 -2.31 1.46
C ILE A 139 12.38 -2.97 2.81
N PHE A 140 12.15 -2.17 3.84
CA PHE A 140 11.90 -2.62 5.19
C PHE A 140 10.45 -2.32 5.52
N LEU A 141 9.66 -3.35 5.78
CA LEU A 141 8.26 -3.25 6.11
C LEU A 141 8.06 -3.67 7.57
N ASN A 142 7.58 -2.76 8.41
CA ASN A 142 7.21 -3.13 9.77
C ASN A 142 6.00 -4.05 9.76
N ILE A 143 6.03 -5.09 10.58
CA ILE A 143 4.88 -5.99 10.69
C ILE A 143 3.63 -5.28 11.24
N GLY A 144 3.82 -4.18 11.97
CA GLY A 144 2.78 -3.25 12.38
C GLY A 144 1.91 -2.74 11.23
N VAL A 145 2.45 -2.62 10.00
CA VAL A 145 1.64 -2.23 8.83
C VAL A 145 0.54 -3.24 8.55
N LEU A 146 0.86 -4.54 8.57
CA LEU A 146 -0.13 -5.60 8.37
C LEU A 146 -1.05 -5.72 9.58
N LEU A 147 -0.48 -5.69 10.80
CA LEU A 147 -1.24 -5.88 12.04
C LEU A 147 -2.29 -4.78 12.28
N GLU A 148 -1.90 -3.51 12.18
CA GLU A 148 -2.80 -2.36 12.36
C GLU A 148 -3.90 -2.34 11.30
N ASN A 149 -3.56 -2.63 10.04
CA ASN A 149 -4.55 -2.70 8.97
C ASN A 149 -5.57 -3.82 9.23
N LEU A 150 -5.09 -5.03 9.55
CA LEU A 150 -6.00 -6.14 9.87
C LEU A 150 -6.89 -5.78 11.06
N ASP A 151 -6.33 -5.30 12.17
CA ASP A 151 -7.10 -5.01 13.38
C ASP A 151 -8.17 -3.95 13.15
N ARG A 152 -7.79 -2.83 12.53
CA ARG A 152 -8.71 -1.73 12.27
C ARG A 152 -9.77 -2.13 11.25
N LEU A 153 -9.39 -2.77 10.14
CA LEU A 153 -10.36 -3.21 9.12
C LEU A 153 -11.34 -4.24 9.68
N HIS A 154 -10.89 -5.20 10.48
CA HIS A 154 -11.80 -6.16 11.12
C HIS A 154 -12.75 -5.50 12.13
N ARG A 155 -12.28 -4.54 12.94
CA ARG A 155 -13.13 -3.74 13.83
C ARG A 155 -14.18 -2.94 13.07
N ILE A 156 -13.77 -2.23 12.01
CA ILE A 156 -14.66 -1.42 11.17
C ILE A 156 -15.74 -2.30 10.53
N HIS A 157 -15.36 -3.44 9.97
CA HIS A 157 -16.28 -4.38 9.35
C HIS A 157 -17.17 -5.13 10.38
N ALA A 158 -16.81 -5.09 11.66
CA ALA A 158 -17.64 -5.55 12.76
C ALA A 158 -18.61 -4.46 13.27
N THR A 159 -18.38 -3.18 12.92
CA THR A 159 -19.24 -2.07 13.35
C THR A 159 -20.65 -2.20 12.76
N PRO A 160 -21.72 -2.18 13.60
CA PRO A 160 -23.10 -2.25 13.15
C PRO A 160 -23.43 -1.19 12.10
N GLY A 161 -24.02 -1.65 11.01
CA GLY A 161 -24.42 -0.84 9.87
C GLY A 161 -23.27 -0.18 9.12
N TYR A 162 -22.02 -0.64 9.29
CA TYR A 162 -20.94 -0.28 8.38
C TYR A 162 -21.27 -0.72 6.95
N LEU A 163 -21.05 0.20 6.00
CA LEU A 163 -21.46 0.08 4.59
C LEU A 163 -22.97 0.00 4.33
N ASP A 164 -23.85 -0.05 5.33
CA ASP A 164 -25.30 -0.20 5.10
C ASP A 164 -25.90 0.99 4.32
N SER A 165 -25.42 2.21 4.55
CA SER A 165 -25.87 3.42 3.85
C SER A 165 -25.45 3.40 2.37
N ILE A 166 -24.26 2.85 2.11
CA ILE A 166 -23.72 2.64 0.78
C ILE A 166 -24.52 1.51 0.13
N ILE A 167 -24.73 0.37 0.83
CA ILE A 167 -25.35 -0.89 0.38
C ILE A 167 -26.85 -0.83 0.14
N ASN A 168 -27.59 -0.17 1.01
CA ASN A 168 -29.05 -0.18 0.94
C ASN A 168 -29.61 1.08 0.31
N GLY A 169 -28.75 1.97 -0.21
CA GLY A 169 -29.15 3.25 -0.83
C GLY A 169 -30.10 4.05 0.08
N SER A 170 -30.00 3.85 1.40
CA SER A 170 -31.08 4.12 2.33
C SER A 170 -31.24 5.61 2.56
N LYS A 171 -32.01 6.27 1.67
CA LYS A 171 -32.61 7.62 1.77
C LYS A 171 -32.05 8.49 2.90
N GLY A 172 -30.75 8.77 2.89
CA GLY A 172 -30.07 9.65 3.84
C GLY A 172 -30.17 9.29 5.33
N LYS A 173 -30.53 8.06 5.74
CA LYS A 173 -30.45 7.67 7.16
C LYS A 173 -29.13 6.97 7.41
N LEU A 174 -28.20 7.68 8.07
CA LEU A 174 -27.00 7.10 8.65
C LEU A 174 -27.40 5.94 9.58
N ALA A 175 -26.66 4.83 9.52
CA ALA A 175 -26.84 3.73 10.46
C ALA A 175 -26.71 4.27 11.90
N PRO A 176 -27.55 3.80 12.85
CA PRO A 176 -27.54 4.34 14.21
C PRO A 176 -26.15 4.19 14.85
N GLU A 177 -25.67 5.26 15.49
CA GLU A 177 -24.44 5.26 16.29
C GLU A 177 -24.68 4.44 17.57
N VAL A 178 -24.53 3.11 17.48
CA VAL A 178 -24.61 2.20 18.63
C VAL A 178 -23.19 1.86 19.08
N PRO A 179 -22.80 2.16 20.34
CA PRO A 179 -21.51 1.71 20.88
C PRO A 179 -21.35 0.21 20.68
N THR A 180 -20.18 -0.22 20.23
CA THR A 180 -19.88 -1.64 20.05
C THR A 180 -19.17 -2.16 21.29
N ASP A 181 -19.59 -3.34 21.76
CA ASP A 181 -18.83 -4.09 22.75
C ASP A 181 -17.52 -4.53 22.07
N GLN A 182 -16.40 -3.90 22.45
CA GLN A 182 -15.07 -4.21 21.93
C GLN A 182 -14.35 -5.17 22.88
N CYS A 183 -13.78 -6.23 22.34
CA CYS A 183 -12.81 -7.06 23.03
C CYS A 183 -11.44 -6.37 23.02
N ASP A 184 -10.72 -6.44 24.15
CA ASP A 184 -9.36 -5.92 24.27
C ASP A 184 -8.37 -6.77 23.46
N GLY A 185 -7.29 -6.14 22.98
CA GLY A 185 -6.21 -6.77 22.21
C GLY A 185 -6.33 -6.65 20.69
N TYR A 186 -5.24 -6.99 19.99
CA TYR A 186 -5.19 -6.99 18.53
C TYR A 186 -5.94 -8.19 17.95
N LEU A 187 -6.67 -7.98 16.85
CA LEU A 187 -7.39 -9.02 16.13
C LEU A 187 -8.30 -9.83 17.06
N ALA A 188 -9.03 -9.12 17.92
CA ALA A 188 -10.01 -9.69 18.84
C ALA A 188 -11.46 -9.41 18.42
N ASN A 189 -11.66 -8.46 17.50
CA ASN A 189 -12.98 -7.97 17.10
C ASN A 189 -13.26 -8.34 15.65
N PHE A 190 -14.18 -9.29 15.46
CA PHE A 190 -14.53 -9.81 14.15
C PHE A 190 -16.03 -9.67 13.92
N SER A 191 -16.42 -9.43 12.67
CA SER A 191 -17.84 -9.44 12.26
C SER A 191 -18.50 -10.80 12.58
N ALA A 192 -19.82 -10.86 12.72
CA ALA A 192 -20.50 -12.17 12.70
C ALA A 192 -20.56 -12.74 11.26
N ASN A 193 -20.35 -11.90 10.25
CA ASN A 193 -20.41 -12.29 8.85
C ASN A 193 -19.02 -12.71 8.33
N PRO A 194 -18.80 -14.00 8.00
CA PRO A 194 -17.50 -14.50 7.53
C PRO A 194 -17.05 -13.86 6.20
N ARG A 195 -17.98 -13.31 5.42
CA ARG A 195 -17.66 -12.59 4.18
C ARG A 195 -16.99 -11.25 4.46
N LEU A 196 -17.47 -10.54 5.47
CA LEU A 196 -16.86 -9.29 5.92
C LEU A 196 -15.47 -9.56 6.53
N HIS A 197 -15.20 -10.77 7.03
CA HIS A 197 -13.83 -11.17 7.41
C HIS A 197 -12.93 -11.25 6.19
N ALA A 198 -13.34 -12.02 5.18
CA ALA A 198 -12.55 -12.20 3.96
C ALA A 198 -12.25 -10.85 3.28
N ILE A 199 -13.25 -9.96 3.19
CA ILE A 199 -13.07 -8.61 2.65
C ILE A 199 -12.07 -7.81 3.50
N ALA A 200 -12.21 -7.79 4.83
CA ALA A 200 -11.30 -7.05 5.69
C ALA A 200 -9.85 -7.56 5.59
N THR A 201 -9.65 -8.88 5.55
CA THR A 201 -8.33 -9.50 5.36
C THR A 201 -7.72 -9.12 4.01
N GLU A 202 -8.50 -9.21 2.94
CA GLU A 202 -8.05 -8.88 1.59
C GLU A 202 -7.65 -7.40 1.45
N VAL A 203 -8.50 -6.51 1.97
CA VAL A 203 -8.23 -5.06 1.98
C VAL A 203 -6.97 -4.77 2.79
N ALA A 204 -6.71 -5.47 3.90
CA ALA A 204 -5.50 -5.29 4.70
C ALA A 204 -4.23 -5.73 3.95
N ILE A 205 -4.31 -6.81 3.15
CA ILE A 205 -3.21 -7.25 2.29
C ILE A 205 -2.93 -6.21 1.21
N LYS A 206 -3.97 -5.71 0.54
CA LYS A 206 -3.85 -4.63 -0.46
C LYS A 206 -3.27 -3.36 0.17
N ALA A 207 -3.70 -2.99 1.37
CA ALA A 207 -3.18 -1.84 2.11
C ALA A 207 -1.70 -2.00 2.43
N SER A 208 -1.29 -3.18 2.88
CA SER A 208 0.12 -3.48 3.15
C SER A 208 0.97 -3.48 1.86
N MET A 209 0.44 -4.02 0.76
CA MET A 209 1.08 -3.97 -0.55
C MET A 209 1.22 -2.55 -1.08
N LEU A 210 0.26 -1.65 -0.83
CA LEU A 210 0.37 -0.24 -1.22
C LEU A 210 1.54 0.46 -0.53
N VAL A 211 1.83 0.15 0.75
CA VAL A 211 3.03 0.65 1.43
C VAL A 211 4.30 0.11 0.76
N VAL A 212 4.31 -1.17 0.35
CA VAL A 212 5.44 -1.74 -0.40
C VAL A 212 5.61 -1.06 -1.76
N PHE A 213 4.52 -0.80 -2.50
CA PHE A 213 4.57 -0.07 -3.77
C PHE A 213 5.11 1.34 -3.58
N HIS A 214 4.71 2.05 -2.52
CA HIS A 214 5.22 3.38 -2.17
C HIS A 214 6.73 3.39 -1.95
N GLU A 215 7.23 2.50 -1.10
CA GLU A 215 8.68 2.40 -0.84
C GLU A 215 9.47 1.96 -2.09
N TYR A 216 8.88 1.09 -2.90
CA TYR A 216 9.49 0.68 -4.16
C TYR A 216 9.46 1.81 -5.21
N ALA A 217 8.44 2.66 -5.20
CA ALA A 217 8.36 3.86 -6.02
C ALA A 217 9.48 4.85 -5.68
N HIS A 218 9.79 5.05 -4.39
CA HIS A 218 10.96 5.84 -4.01
C HIS A 218 12.26 5.31 -4.64
N PHE A 219 12.44 4.00 -4.74
CA PHE A 219 13.59 3.44 -5.44
C PHE A 219 13.54 3.70 -6.95
N ILE A 220 12.41 3.45 -7.61
CA ILE A 220 12.24 3.64 -9.06
C ILE A 220 12.42 5.10 -9.48
N CYS A 221 11.89 6.03 -8.70
CA CYS A 221 12.01 7.46 -8.96
C CYS A 221 13.41 8.00 -8.68
N GLY A 222 14.35 7.17 -8.18
CA GLY A 222 15.71 7.60 -7.89
C GLY A 222 15.85 8.42 -6.60
N HIS A 223 14.78 8.50 -5.80
CA HIS A 223 14.75 9.25 -4.54
C HIS A 223 15.84 8.81 -3.56
N VAL A 224 16.04 7.49 -3.44
CA VAL A 224 17.02 6.92 -2.50
C VAL A 224 18.46 7.22 -2.92
N SER A 225 18.73 7.14 -4.23
CA SER A 225 20.03 7.46 -4.82
C SER A 225 20.33 8.96 -4.71
N TYR A 226 19.30 9.81 -4.89
CA TYR A 226 19.40 11.26 -4.70
C TYR A 226 19.76 11.62 -3.25
N LEU A 227 18.99 11.09 -2.29
CA LEU A 227 19.17 11.36 -0.86
C LEU A 227 20.43 10.72 -0.27
N LYS A 228 21.08 9.82 -1.01
CA LYS A 228 22.34 9.21 -0.60
C LYS A 228 23.42 10.25 -0.30
N ALA A 229 23.38 11.38 -0.99
CA ALA A 229 24.32 12.47 -0.81
C ALA A 229 24.15 13.22 0.55
N GLU A 230 23.06 12.98 1.30
CA GLU A 230 22.90 13.48 2.68
C GLU A 230 23.35 12.48 3.77
N LEU A 231 23.54 11.21 3.41
CA LEU A 231 23.85 10.14 4.35
C LEU A 231 25.35 9.83 4.36
N ASP A 232 26.16 10.88 4.22
CA ASP A 232 27.61 10.89 4.03
C ASP A 232 28.40 10.44 5.29
N HIS A 233 28.03 9.26 5.78
CA HIS A 233 28.78 8.40 6.68
C HIS A 233 29.06 7.02 6.04
N SER A 234 28.83 6.85 4.74
CA SER A 234 29.23 5.65 4.01
C SER A 234 30.06 6.02 2.79
N GLU A 235 31.38 6.06 2.99
CA GLU A 235 32.37 6.29 1.94
C GLU A 235 32.15 5.34 0.75
N GLY A 236 31.88 5.95 -0.41
CA GLY A 236 31.82 5.30 -1.72
C GLY A 236 30.39 5.03 -2.19
N ILE A 237 29.80 6.01 -2.90
CA ILE A 237 29.15 5.85 -4.22
C ILE A 237 29.54 7.12 -5.01
N HIS A 238 30.24 6.94 -6.14
CA HIS A 238 30.53 8.02 -7.07
C HIS A 238 29.33 8.22 -8.01
N GLU A 239 28.50 9.23 -7.71
CA GLU A 239 27.75 10.08 -8.65
C GLU A 239 26.88 11.13 -7.90
N ALA A 240 27.33 11.57 -6.71
CA ALA A 240 26.72 12.68 -5.99
C ALA A 240 27.37 14.02 -6.42
N PRO A 241 26.61 15.12 -6.57
CA PRO A 241 27.19 16.46 -6.72
C PRO A 241 27.92 16.86 -5.43
N GLU A 242 29.07 17.53 -5.58
CA GLU A 242 30.01 17.85 -4.49
C GLU A 242 29.54 18.97 -3.53
N GLU A 243 28.35 19.56 -3.72
CA GLU A 243 27.86 20.70 -2.93
C GLU A 243 26.47 20.42 -2.33
N LEU A 244 26.41 20.05 -1.04
CA LEU A 244 25.15 19.81 -0.30
C LEU A 244 25.17 20.45 1.09
N ASP A 245 25.29 21.78 1.13
CA ASP A 245 25.12 22.59 2.35
C ASP A 245 23.65 22.89 2.70
N LYS A 246 22.70 22.04 2.27
CA LYS A 246 21.27 22.28 2.50
C LYS A 246 20.62 21.05 3.10
N VAL A 247 20.35 21.10 4.41
CA VAL A 247 19.22 20.40 5.04
C VAL A 247 18.05 20.48 4.06
N LEU A 248 17.50 19.33 3.61
CA LEU A 248 16.37 19.34 2.65
C LEU A 248 15.34 20.38 3.08
N ALA A 249 15.05 21.34 2.21
CA ALA A 249 13.87 22.16 2.38
C ALA A 249 12.68 21.21 2.51
N GLU A 250 11.82 21.41 3.51
CA GLU A 250 10.66 20.54 3.78
C GLU A 250 9.79 20.34 2.52
N GLU A 251 9.80 21.33 1.63
CA GLU A 251 9.21 21.30 0.30
C GLU A 251 9.73 20.13 -0.55
N LEU A 252 11.04 19.87 -0.60
CA LEU A 252 11.61 18.79 -1.41
C LEU A 252 11.10 17.42 -0.96
N ARG A 253 11.07 17.17 0.36
CA ARG A 253 10.55 15.92 0.92
C ARG A 253 9.07 15.72 0.59
N ARG A 254 8.26 16.78 0.67
CA ARG A 254 6.84 16.73 0.28
C ARG A 254 6.66 16.34 -1.19
N HIS A 255 7.45 16.90 -2.11
CA HIS A 255 7.37 16.55 -3.53
C HIS A 255 7.82 15.11 -3.81
N MET A 256 8.83 14.60 -3.10
CA MET A 256 9.28 13.21 -3.25
C MET A 256 8.24 12.20 -2.77
N GLU A 257 7.56 12.48 -1.67
CA GLU A 257 6.44 11.65 -1.19
C GLU A 257 5.28 11.68 -2.19
N PHE A 258 4.99 12.84 -2.77
CA PHE A 258 3.98 12.96 -3.81
C PHE A 258 4.34 12.18 -5.08
N ASP A 259 5.58 12.28 -5.57
CA ASP A 259 6.03 11.53 -6.74
C ASP A 259 5.97 10.01 -6.50
N ALA A 260 6.30 9.58 -5.28
CA ALA A 260 6.18 8.19 -4.87
C ALA A 260 4.71 7.72 -4.81
N ASP A 261 3.77 8.53 -4.28
CA ASP A 261 2.34 8.20 -4.26
C ASP A 261 1.76 8.04 -5.67
N GLU A 262 2.05 8.98 -6.59
CA GLU A 262 1.58 8.89 -7.99
C GLU A 262 2.12 7.62 -8.67
N THR A 263 3.42 7.36 -8.49
CA THR A 263 4.09 6.20 -9.08
C THR A 263 3.57 4.89 -8.48
N ALA A 264 3.32 4.85 -7.17
CA ALA A 264 2.73 3.71 -6.49
C ALA A 264 1.31 3.40 -7.01
N GLY A 265 0.49 4.42 -7.29
CA GLY A 265 -0.84 4.25 -7.88
C GLY A 265 -0.81 3.56 -9.24
N THR A 266 0.04 4.04 -10.16
CA THR A 266 0.27 3.40 -11.47
C THR A 266 0.83 1.99 -11.33
N MET A 267 1.81 1.80 -10.44
CA MET A 267 2.40 0.50 -10.17
C MET A 267 1.38 -0.53 -9.68
N ALA A 268 0.55 -0.14 -8.70
CA ALA A 268 -0.49 -1.00 -8.17
C ALA A 268 -1.48 -1.41 -9.26
N SER A 269 -1.91 -0.46 -10.10
CA SER A 269 -2.84 -0.73 -11.21
C SER A 269 -2.26 -1.74 -12.20
N ILE A 270 -1.01 -1.54 -12.64
CA ILE A 270 -0.33 -2.45 -13.56
C ILE A 270 -0.15 -3.83 -12.93
N PHE A 271 0.34 -3.88 -11.69
CA PHE A 271 0.65 -5.12 -10.98
C PHE A 271 -0.59 -5.99 -10.81
N TRP A 272 -1.66 -5.42 -10.24
CA TRP A 272 -2.86 -6.21 -9.98
C TRP A 272 -3.55 -6.69 -11.26
N ARG A 273 -3.48 -5.90 -12.34
CA ARG A 273 -3.92 -6.32 -13.67
C ARG A 273 -3.08 -7.44 -14.25
N GLU A 274 -1.75 -7.40 -14.08
CA GLU A 274 -0.85 -8.43 -14.61
C GLU A 274 -1.14 -9.81 -14.03
N PHE A 275 -1.53 -9.84 -12.75
CA PHE A 275 -1.86 -11.08 -12.05
C PHE A 275 -3.35 -11.44 -12.08
N ASP A 276 -4.17 -10.68 -12.81
CA ASP A 276 -5.63 -10.84 -12.87
C ASP A 276 -6.23 -11.05 -11.47
N HIS A 277 -5.79 -10.21 -10.52
CA HIS A 277 -6.08 -10.43 -9.11
C HIS A 277 -7.58 -10.41 -8.88
N PRO A 278 -8.20 -11.53 -8.51
CA PRO A 278 -9.64 -11.60 -8.42
C PRO A 278 -10.10 -10.71 -7.27
N ALA A 279 -11.09 -9.86 -7.54
CA ALA A 279 -11.87 -9.26 -6.48
C ALA A 279 -12.52 -10.37 -5.66
N VAL A 280 -12.78 -10.09 -4.39
CA VAL A 280 -13.46 -10.98 -3.43
C VAL A 280 -14.98 -11.13 -3.76
N ALA A 281 -15.40 -10.71 -4.96
CA ALA A 281 -16.79 -10.60 -5.42
C ALA A 281 -17.13 -11.52 -6.63
N PRO A 282 -18.43 -11.70 -6.96
CA PRO A 282 -18.89 -12.58 -8.04
C PRO A 282 -18.40 -12.13 -9.42
N GLU A 283 -18.34 -13.07 -10.38
CA GLU A 283 -17.74 -12.85 -11.71
C GLU A 283 -18.31 -11.68 -12.51
N ASP A 284 -19.57 -11.30 -12.28
CA ASP A 284 -20.28 -10.28 -13.05
C ASP A 284 -19.98 -8.83 -12.61
N MET A 285 -19.26 -8.61 -11.50
CA MET A 285 -18.92 -7.27 -10.97
C MET A 285 -17.55 -7.20 -10.26
N LYS A 286 -16.57 -7.99 -10.72
CA LYS A 286 -15.23 -8.05 -10.11
C LYS A 286 -14.53 -6.69 -10.09
N ASN A 287 -14.70 -5.86 -11.11
CA ASN A 287 -13.95 -4.61 -11.26
C ASN A 287 -14.36 -3.53 -10.23
N GLU A 288 -15.66 -3.42 -9.97
CA GLU A 288 -16.21 -2.46 -9.03
C GLU A 288 -15.89 -2.85 -7.58
N ALA A 289 -15.96 -4.14 -7.25
CA ALA A 289 -15.58 -4.64 -5.93
C ALA A 289 -14.08 -4.43 -5.66
N PHE A 290 -13.22 -4.77 -6.64
CA PHE A 290 -11.79 -4.50 -6.57
C PHE A 290 -11.51 -3.01 -6.37
N SER A 291 -12.23 -2.14 -7.09
CA SER A 291 -12.10 -0.69 -6.96
C SER A 291 -12.46 -0.19 -5.55
N ILE A 292 -13.52 -0.73 -4.93
CA ILE A 292 -13.86 -0.42 -3.53
C ILE A 292 -12.78 -0.90 -2.57
N GLU A 293 -12.28 -2.14 -2.75
CA GLU A 293 -11.23 -2.69 -1.91
C GLU A 293 -9.96 -1.84 -1.95
N VAL A 294 -9.58 -1.34 -3.12
CA VAL A 294 -8.44 -0.43 -3.29
C VAL A 294 -8.69 0.90 -2.58
N ILE A 295 -9.89 1.50 -2.72
CA ILE A 295 -10.23 2.74 -1.98
C ILE A 295 -10.10 2.49 -0.48
N LEU A 296 -10.70 1.42 0.05
CA LEU A 296 -10.65 1.10 1.47
C LEU A 296 -9.22 0.86 1.95
N ALA A 297 -8.38 0.22 1.15
CA ALA A 297 -6.98 -0.03 1.46
C ALA A 297 -6.18 1.27 1.56
N VAL A 298 -6.35 2.18 0.59
CA VAL A 298 -5.73 3.50 0.59
C VAL A 298 -6.20 4.31 1.80
N LEU A 299 -7.51 4.35 2.06
CA LEU A 299 -8.06 5.12 3.17
C LEU A 299 -7.62 4.56 4.53
N SER A 300 -7.52 3.23 4.69
CA SER A 300 -7.04 2.60 5.91
C SER A 300 -5.62 3.04 6.29
N ASN A 301 -4.67 2.95 5.35
CA ASN A 301 -3.29 3.42 5.57
C ASN A 301 -3.26 4.90 5.96
N ASN A 302 -4.01 5.73 5.22
CA ASN A 302 -4.03 7.17 5.42
C ASN A 302 -4.63 7.58 6.78
N LEU A 303 -5.64 6.85 7.26
CA LEU A 303 -6.20 7.03 8.60
C LEU A 303 -5.19 6.67 9.70
N ILE A 304 -4.47 5.57 9.53
CA ILE A 304 -3.43 5.14 10.49
C ILE A 304 -2.30 6.18 10.55
N LEU A 305 -1.82 6.63 9.40
CA LEU A 305 -0.80 7.68 9.30
C LEU A 305 -1.28 8.98 9.95
N GLY A 306 -2.50 9.42 9.65
CA GLY A 306 -3.06 10.64 10.21
C GLY A 306 -3.29 10.58 11.73
N GLN A 307 -3.41 9.39 12.33
CA GLN A 307 -3.53 9.26 13.79
C GLN A 307 -2.17 9.20 14.50
N TYR A 308 -1.15 8.58 13.89
CA TYR A 308 0.13 8.34 14.53
C TYR A 308 1.26 9.28 14.09
N LEU A 309 1.13 9.97 12.96
CA LEU A 309 2.21 10.71 12.29
C LEU A 309 1.76 12.06 11.70
N LEU A 310 0.97 12.85 12.44
CA LEU A 310 0.71 14.26 12.05
C LEU A 310 2.01 15.07 12.17
N ASP A 311 2.73 15.20 11.05
CA ASP A 311 3.89 16.08 10.86
C ASP A 311 3.60 16.99 9.64
N GLN A 312 3.87 18.29 9.76
CA GLN A 312 3.65 19.29 8.69
C GLN A 312 4.52 19.03 7.44
N ARG A 313 5.46 18.09 7.54
CA ARG A 313 6.36 17.64 6.47
C ARG A 313 5.70 16.76 5.40
N TYR A 314 4.42 16.43 5.53
CA TYR A 314 3.68 15.59 4.59
C TYR A 314 2.40 16.29 4.12
N TYR A 315 1.98 16.00 2.88
CA TYR A 315 0.61 16.33 2.46
C TYR A 315 -0.40 15.55 3.30
N SER A 316 -1.62 16.08 3.42
CA SER A 316 -2.65 15.39 4.18
C SER A 316 -2.93 14.00 3.60
N PRO A 317 -3.26 13.01 4.44
CA PRO A 317 -3.51 11.64 3.98
C PRO A 317 -4.61 11.53 2.90
N LEU A 318 -5.65 12.37 2.94
CA LEU A 318 -6.69 12.35 1.89
C LEU A 318 -6.16 12.89 0.55
N TRP A 319 -5.29 13.90 0.58
CA TRP A 319 -4.67 14.42 -0.63
C TRP A 319 -3.78 13.36 -1.29
N ARG A 320 -2.97 12.65 -0.49
CA ARG A 320 -2.16 11.52 -0.96
C ARG A 320 -3.04 10.40 -1.54
N ALA A 321 -4.14 10.08 -0.85
CA ALA A 321 -5.12 9.10 -1.29
C ALA A 321 -5.74 9.45 -2.66
N GLN A 322 -6.08 10.73 -2.86
CA GLN A 322 -6.67 11.20 -4.11
C GLN A 322 -5.76 10.95 -5.31
N HIS A 323 -4.48 11.34 -5.22
CA HIS A 323 -3.54 11.21 -6.34
C HIS A 323 -3.17 9.77 -6.65
N LEU A 324 -2.98 8.95 -5.60
CA LEU A 324 -2.76 7.53 -5.76
C LEU A 324 -3.96 6.88 -6.50
N LEU A 325 -5.19 7.18 -6.08
CA LEU A 325 -6.41 6.66 -6.70
C LEU A 325 -6.61 7.18 -8.12
N GLU A 326 -6.36 8.47 -8.38
CA GLU A 326 -6.47 9.07 -9.71
C GLU A 326 -5.55 8.34 -10.71
N ARG A 327 -4.29 8.11 -10.35
CA ARG A 327 -3.32 7.40 -11.19
C ARG A 327 -3.66 5.92 -11.34
N PHE A 328 -4.07 5.28 -10.25
CA PHE A 328 -4.53 3.91 -10.29
C PHE A 328 -5.68 3.75 -11.30
N TYR A 329 -6.69 4.63 -11.26
CA TYR A 329 -7.87 4.56 -12.13
C TYR A 329 -7.63 4.98 -13.58
N ALA A 330 -6.74 5.96 -13.81
CA ALA A 330 -6.34 6.36 -15.15
C ALA A 330 -5.82 5.18 -15.97
N ASP A 331 -5.18 4.21 -15.29
CA ASP A 331 -4.65 2.99 -15.88
C ASP A 331 -5.58 1.76 -15.72
N PHE A 332 -6.49 1.76 -14.74
CA PHE A 332 -7.31 0.59 -14.44
C PHE A 332 -8.55 0.46 -15.33
N PHE A 333 -9.25 1.57 -15.65
CA PHE A 333 -10.47 1.51 -16.45
C PHE A 333 -10.19 1.46 -17.96
N TYR A 334 -10.88 0.55 -18.66
CA TYR A 334 -10.83 0.48 -20.12
C TYR A 334 -11.44 1.74 -20.74
N ILE A 335 -10.70 2.34 -21.68
CA ILE A 335 -11.20 3.39 -22.57
C ILE A 335 -10.99 2.90 -23.98
N ASP A 336 -12.08 2.86 -24.75
CA ASP A 336 -12.03 2.45 -26.15
C ASP A 336 -11.14 3.42 -26.94
N LYS A 337 -9.98 2.91 -27.34
CA LYS A 337 -8.97 3.67 -28.10
C LYS A 337 -9.40 3.97 -29.54
N SER A 338 -10.48 3.34 -30.02
CA SER A 338 -11.09 3.62 -31.32
C SER A 338 -11.96 4.89 -31.32
N LEU A 339 -12.35 5.38 -30.14
CA LEU A 339 -13.11 6.63 -30.00
C LEU A 339 -12.26 7.85 -30.38
N PRO A 340 -12.87 8.95 -30.86
CA PRO A 340 -12.20 10.23 -30.97
C PRO A 340 -11.57 10.67 -29.64
N ARG A 341 -10.42 11.37 -29.69
CA ARG A 341 -9.67 11.80 -28.50
C ARG A 341 -10.52 12.52 -27.45
N HIS A 342 -11.41 13.42 -27.88
CA HIS A 342 -12.29 14.17 -26.98
C HIS A 342 -13.33 13.26 -26.27
N GLU A 343 -13.79 12.19 -26.91
CA GLU A 343 -14.71 11.22 -26.30
C GLU A 343 -13.97 10.30 -25.31
N GLN A 344 -12.71 9.96 -25.61
CA GLN A 344 -11.82 9.27 -24.67
C GLN A 344 -11.57 10.12 -23.41
N GLU A 345 -11.34 11.42 -23.58
CA GLU A 345 -11.14 12.38 -22.49
C GLU A 345 -12.42 12.53 -21.64
N ASN A 346 -13.60 12.63 -22.28
CA ASN A 346 -14.89 12.68 -21.56
C ASN A 346 -15.18 11.38 -20.77
N ALA A 347 -14.85 10.21 -21.33
CA ALA A 347 -15.03 8.93 -20.64
C ALA A 347 -14.11 8.81 -19.40
N ARG A 348 -12.85 9.25 -19.53
CA ARG A 348 -11.90 9.35 -18.40
C ARG A 348 -12.46 10.26 -17.30
N GLU A 349 -12.93 11.44 -17.67
CA GLU A 349 -13.46 12.42 -16.74
C GLU A 349 -14.72 11.90 -16.01
N SER A 350 -15.63 11.24 -16.73
CA SER A 350 -16.82 10.64 -16.15
C SER A 350 -16.47 9.56 -15.11
N ASN A 351 -15.55 8.64 -15.45
CA ASN A 351 -15.12 7.57 -14.55
C ASN A 351 -14.43 8.13 -13.30
N SER A 352 -13.55 9.11 -13.48
CA SER A 352 -12.86 9.80 -12.37
C SER A 352 -13.86 10.47 -11.43
N ASN A 353 -14.85 11.19 -11.96
CA ASN A 353 -15.90 11.85 -11.17
C ASN A 353 -16.78 10.86 -10.41
N GLU A 354 -17.13 9.71 -11.00
CA GLU A 354 -17.91 8.69 -10.31
C GLU A 354 -17.12 8.02 -9.19
N MET A 355 -15.85 7.70 -9.42
CA MET A 355 -14.97 7.14 -8.39
C MET A 355 -14.72 8.13 -7.26
N PHE A 356 -14.50 9.41 -7.57
CA PHE A 356 -14.37 10.45 -6.55
C PHE A 356 -15.61 10.52 -5.65
N ARG A 357 -16.82 10.46 -6.22
CA ARG A 357 -18.06 10.43 -5.42
C ARG A 357 -18.16 9.19 -4.55
N LEU A 358 -17.72 8.02 -5.04
CA LEU A 358 -17.69 6.79 -4.27
C LEU A 358 -16.67 6.87 -3.12
N GLN A 359 -15.46 7.37 -3.41
CA GLN A 359 -14.42 7.62 -2.42
C GLN A 359 -14.93 8.53 -1.30
N MET A 360 -15.57 9.65 -1.63
CA MET A 360 -16.12 10.56 -0.60
C MET A 360 -17.20 9.90 0.26
N LYS A 361 -18.04 9.02 -0.29
CA LYS A 361 -19.01 8.24 0.50
C LYS A 361 -18.31 7.24 1.43
N LEU A 362 -17.29 6.54 0.93
CA LEU A 362 -16.52 5.58 1.72
C LEU A 362 -15.73 6.27 2.85
N VAL A 363 -15.15 7.44 2.58
CA VAL A 363 -14.53 8.31 3.59
C VAL A 363 -15.51 8.62 4.71
N SER A 364 -16.71 9.11 4.37
CA SER A 364 -17.73 9.46 5.37
C SER A 364 -18.17 8.27 6.22
N GLU A 365 -18.31 7.08 5.62
CA GLU A 365 -18.63 5.86 6.38
C GLU A 365 -17.47 5.39 7.27
N LEU A 366 -16.22 5.52 6.80
CA LEU A 366 -15.04 5.22 7.60
C LEU A 366 -14.91 6.18 8.78
N GLU A 367 -15.07 7.49 8.57
CA GLU A 367 -15.08 8.49 9.66
C GLU A 367 -16.12 8.13 10.74
N ARG A 368 -17.34 7.79 10.32
CA ARG A 368 -18.40 7.37 11.24
C ARG A 368 -17.99 6.12 12.03
N ALA A 369 -17.51 5.08 11.35
CA ALA A 369 -17.08 3.85 12.00
C ALA A 369 -15.94 4.10 12.99
N TYR A 370 -14.96 4.94 12.63
CA TYR A 370 -13.85 5.31 13.50
C TYR A 370 -14.31 6.06 14.74
N LYS A 371 -15.18 7.06 14.58
CA LYS A 371 -15.78 7.80 15.70
C LYS A 371 -16.49 6.85 16.67
N MET A 372 -17.23 5.86 16.17
CA MET A 372 -17.91 4.86 17.00
C MET A 372 -16.93 3.94 17.74
N LEU A 373 -15.76 3.69 17.16
CA LEU A 373 -14.69 2.88 17.73
C LEU A 373 -13.75 3.69 18.65
N GLY A 374 -13.97 5.00 18.80
CA GLY A 374 -13.05 5.89 19.51
C GLY A 374 -11.69 6.06 18.83
N LEU A 375 -11.63 5.82 17.51
CA LEU A 375 -10.45 5.99 16.67
C LEU A 375 -10.49 7.32 15.93
N GLY A 376 -9.34 7.80 15.45
CA GLY A 376 -9.28 8.97 14.56
C GLY A 376 -9.50 10.32 15.24
N GLU A 377 -9.21 10.43 16.54
CA GLU A 377 -9.16 11.73 17.22
C GLU A 377 -8.21 12.70 16.48
N GLY A 378 -8.70 13.87 16.08
CA GLY A 378 -7.94 14.86 15.31
C GLY A 378 -8.04 14.74 13.77
N LEU A 379 -8.67 13.69 13.25
CA LEU A 379 -8.98 13.57 11.82
C LEU A 379 -10.31 14.28 11.52
N SER A 380 -10.27 15.35 10.73
CA SER A 380 -11.47 16.02 10.20
C SER A 380 -11.40 16.05 8.69
N PHE A 381 -12.25 15.27 8.01
CA PHE A 381 -12.23 15.25 6.55
C PHE A 381 -12.93 16.45 5.89
N GLU A 382 -13.68 17.25 6.65
CA GLU A 382 -14.28 18.53 6.21
C GLU A 382 -13.24 19.64 5.98
N TYR A 383 -12.13 19.66 6.73
CA TYR A 383 -11.05 20.66 6.54
C TYR A 383 -10.25 20.42 5.24
N LEU A 384 -10.36 19.21 4.65
CA LEU A 384 -9.53 18.68 3.57
C LEU A 384 -9.96 19.12 2.16
N THR A 385 -11.23 19.45 1.93
CA THR A 385 -11.71 19.94 0.61
C THR A 385 -11.09 21.28 0.22
N ARG A 386 -10.57 22.05 1.20
CA ARG A 386 -9.87 23.31 0.97
C ARG A 386 -8.43 23.13 0.49
N GLU A 387 -7.74 22.06 0.89
CA GLU A 387 -6.36 21.78 0.45
C GLU A 387 -6.30 21.33 -1.01
N ILE A 388 -7.24 20.47 -1.44
CA ILE A 388 -7.31 19.95 -2.81
C ILE A 388 -7.41 21.08 -3.85
N ASN A 389 -8.13 22.16 -3.56
CA ASN A 389 -8.32 23.27 -4.50
C ASN A 389 -7.18 24.31 -4.53
N THR A 390 -6.36 24.38 -3.47
CA THR A 390 -5.36 25.45 -3.30
C THR A 390 -3.96 25.04 -3.80
N LEU A 391 -3.66 23.74 -3.88
CA LEU A 391 -2.31 23.19 -4.09
C LEU A 391 -1.98 22.78 -5.55
N LEU A 392 -2.95 22.77 -6.47
CA LEU A 392 -2.80 22.04 -7.75
C LEU A 392 -1.84 22.65 -8.77
N SER A 393 -1.63 23.97 -8.82
CA SER A 393 -0.86 24.58 -9.92
C SER A 393 0.61 24.87 -9.61
N HIS A 394 0.95 25.22 -8.36
CA HIS A 394 2.33 25.48 -7.96
C HIS A 394 3.13 24.19 -7.80
N ASP A 395 2.55 23.20 -7.12
CA ASP A 395 3.24 21.94 -6.77
C ASP A 395 3.44 21.04 -8.01
N GLN A 396 2.57 21.13 -9.02
CA GLN A 396 2.77 20.41 -10.29
C GLN A 396 4.00 20.90 -11.04
N HIS A 397 4.22 22.22 -11.15
CA HIS A 397 5.38 22.73 -11.87
C HIS A 397 6.70 22.36 -11.16
N GLU A 398 6.72 22.45 -9.84
CA GLU A 398 7.86 22.06 -9.01
C GLU A 398 8.11 20.55 -9.07
N LEU A 399 7.05 19.72 -9.02
CA LEU A 399 7.14 18.28 -9.21
C LEU A 399 7.78 17.90 -10.55
N GLU A 400 7.32 18.47 -11.66
CA GLU A 400 7.88 18.19 -12.99
C GLU A 400 9.36 18.58 -13.08
N ARG A 401 9.75 19.66 -12.40
CA ARG A 401 11.17 20.05 -12.27
C ARG A 401 11.95 19.00 -11.49
N PHE A 402 11.48 18.59 -10.31
CA PHE A 402 12.13 17.57 -9.48
C PHE A 402 12.21 16.21 -10.15
N ARG A 403 11.15 15.77 -10.83
CA ARG A 403 11.17 14.54 -11.65
C ARG A 403 12.27 14.57 -12.70
N THR A 404 12.43 15.70 -13.39
CA THR A 404 13.49 15.85 -14.39
C THR A 404 14.86 15.73 -13.76
N GLU A 405 15.03 16.27 -12.56
CA GLU A 405 16.26 16.18 -11.78
C GLU A 405 16.53 14.75 -11.26
N PHE A 406 15.50 14.05 -10.77
CA PHE A 406 15.63 12.71 -10.21
C PHE A 406 15.83 11.61 -11.25
N ARG A 407 15.33 11.79 -12.48
CA ARG A 407 15.43 10.80 -13.57
C ARG A 407 16.84 10.28 -13.83
N LYS A 408 17.88 11.09 -13.59
CA LYS A 408 19.28 10.65 -13.76
C LYS A 408 19.72 9.63 -12.70
N TYR A 409 19.03 9.59 -11.56
CA TYR A 409 19.27 8.67 -10.45
C TYR A 409 18.31 7.47 -10.45
N SER A 410 17.27 7.49 -11.27
CA SER A 410 16.36 6.36 -11.46
C SER A 410 17.11 5.15 -12.02
N PRO A 411 16.90 3.93 -11.50
CA PRO A 411 17.39 2.73 -12.15
C PRO A 411 16.81 2.63 -13.56
N ALA A 412 17.55 2.04 -14.49
CA ALA A 412 17.05 1.78 -15.83
C ALA A 412 15.83 0.85 -15.77
N THR A 413 14.63 1.42 -15.85
CA THR A 413 13.37 0.68 -15.77
C THR A 413 13.00 0.13 -17.14
N HIS A 414 12.57 -1.12 -17.19
CA HIS A 414 11.74 -1.62 -18.30
C HIS A 414 10.41 -2.02 -17.69
N PHE A 415 9.60 -1.06 -17.27
CA PHE A 415 8.19 -1.35 -17.05
C PHE A 415 7.58 -1.56 -18.44
N ILE A 416 7.45 -2.83 -18.83
CA ILE A 416 6.74 -3.18 -20.05
C ILE A 416 5.25 -3.01 -19.73
N GLN A 417 4.69 -1.84 -20.03
CA GLN A 417 3.26 -1.76 -20.30
C GLN A 417 3.00 -2.72 -21.48
N ARG A 418 2.25 -3.80 -21.26
CA ARG A 418 1.72 -4.58 -22.40
C ARG A 418 0.86 -3.65 -23.24
N GLY A 419 1.15 -3.57 -24.54
CA GLY A 419 0.34 -2.84 -25.53
C GLY A 419 -1.05 -3.44 -25.75
N GLN A 420 -1.28 -4.67 -25.29
CA GLN A 420 -2.61 -5.31 -25.29
C GLN A 420 -3.14 -5.34 -23.85
N GLY A 421 -4.01 -4.38 -23.53
CA GLY A 421 -4.96 -4.57 -22.45
C GLY A 421 -5.78 -5.83 -22.77
N GLN A 422 -5.99 -6.68 -21.77
CA GLN A 422 -6.83 -7.85 -21.92
C GLN A 422 -8.22 -7.43 -22.44
N THR A 423 -8.80 -8.28 -23.27
CA THR A 423 -10.17 -8.23 -23.77
C THR A 423 -11.23 -8.62 -22.73
N GLN A 424 -10.88 -8.59 -21.42
CA GLN A 424 -11.75 -8.96 -20.30
C GLN A 424 -12.17 -7.78 -19.41
N TYR A 425 -11.86 -6.54 -19.83
CA TYR A 425 -12.26 -5.31 -19.13
C TYR A 425 -13.04 -4.38 -20.06
#